data_AF-A0A0C3KQV0-F1
#
_entry.id   AF-A0A0C3KQV0-F1
#
_cell.length_a   1.000
_cell.length_b   1.000
_cell.length_c   1.000
_cell.angle_alpha   90.00
_cell.angle_beta   90.00
_cell.angle_gamma   90.00
#
_symmetry.space_group_name_H-M   'P 1'
#
loop_
_entity.id
_entity.type
_entity.pdbx_description
1 polymer ?
#
loop_
_entity_poly.entity_id
_entity_poly.type
_entity_poly.pdbx_seq_one_letter_code
_entity_poly.pdbx_strand_id
1 'polypeptide(L)'
;MTVPSTNIEYMWAVVGGPKAGIYRDSDCPRMKCGKSSPPLPIAVQCISQQEAQLVCRTLQPIINALPADLTSCQLLTALRGSPDVRSLLHDNEGFHAVVVGAPPGVHRTKKSVIRAEGTFRCPKTRYTASFWEALAFVVVKGIEIDMPPLSEPTETHNGGGVAAIADGVRTLQVDADPRSPAGPIIYTHIRSLRGLISSQYIPHANSDLSSQVESRAQPLGGIVAQYLAAHGYGLSDVDIILNCYRKSSSVEPFAGEQFVMHLAREGLPVAEGNFLLAMIRRQR
;
A
#
# COMPACT_ATOMS: atom_id res chain seq x y z
N MET A 1 -2.68 -40.15 -21.27
CA MET A 1 -1.46 -40.08 -20.45
C MET A 1 -1.68 -39.04 -19.37
N THR A 2 -1.90 -39.47 -18.14
CA THR A 2 -2.05 -38.59 -16.97
C THR A 2 -0.68 -38.11 -16.56
N VAL A 3 -0.43 -36.80 -16.65
CA VAL A 3 0.80 -36.20 -16.13
C VAL A 3 0.81 -36.44 -14.62
N PRO A 4 1.83 -37.11 -14.06
CA PRO A 4 1.90 -37.34 -12.61
C PRO A 4 1.86 -35.99 -11.92
N SER A 5 0.84 -35.78 -11.09
CA SER A 5 0.70 -34.59 -10.26
C SER A 5 1.83 -34.63 -9.25
N THR A 6 2.91 -33.88 -9.50
CA THR A 6 3.93 -33.64 -8.50
C THR A 6 3.28 -32.80 -7.40
N ASN A 7 2.80 -33.45 -6.35
CA ASN A 7 2.40 -32.77 -5.12
C ASN A 7 3.66 -32.17 -4.50
N ILE A 8 4.02 -30.97 -4.94
CA ILE A 8 5.07 -30.17 -4.33
C ILE A 8 4.61 -29.83 -2.92
N GLU A 9 5.30 -30.36 -1.92
CA GLU A 9 5.09 -29.99 -0.52
C GLU A 9 5.84 -28.68 -0.26
N TYR A 10 5.08 -27.59 -0.10
CA TYR A 10 5.65 -26.29 0.23
C TYR A 10 6.04 -26.22 1.70
N MET A 11 7.15 -25.54 1.96
CA MET A 11 7.67 -25.27 3.29
C MET A 11 7.56 -23.78 3.61
N TRP A 12 7.55 -23.44 4.89
CA TRP A 12 7.59 -22.06 5.38
C TRP A 12 8.88 -21.83 6.15
N ALA A 13 9.68 -20.86 5.71
CA ALA A 13 10.76 -20.29 6.51
C ALA A 13 10.23 -19.08 7.27
N VAL A 14 10.16 -19.15 8.59
CA VAL A 14 9.76 -18.04 9.46
C VAL A 14 11.03 -17.47 10.09
N VAL A 15 11.26 -16.17 9.91
CA VAL A 15 12.45 -15.48 10.41
C VAL A 15 12.08 -14.31 11.32
N GLY A 16 12.94 -14.08 12.31
CA GLY A 16 12.71 -13.11 13.38
C GLY A 16 11.66 -13.56 14.39
N GLY A 17 11.79 -13.08 15.63
CA GLY A 17 10.86 -13.41 16.72
C GLY A 17 11.04 -14.82 17.33
N PRO A 18 10.21 -15.16 18.35
CA PRO A 18 10.41 -16.34 19.19
C PRO A 18 10.01 -17.67 18.53
N LYS A 19 9.34 -17.62 17.37
CA LYS A 19 8.90 -18.80 16.60
C LYS A 19 9.59 -18.85 15.23
N ALA A 20 10.82 -18.37 15.15
CA ALA A 20 11.62 -18.54 13.95
C ALA A 20 11.94 -20.03 13.74
N GLY A 21 11.89 -20.50 12.50
CA GLY A 21 12.06 -21.91 12.17
C GLY A 21 11.52 -22.27 10.80
N ILE A 22 11.56 -23.58 10.49
CA ILE A 22 11.05 -24.15 9.25
C ILE A 22 9.81 -24.98 9.58
N TYR A 23 8.74 -24.75 8.85
CA TYR A 23 7.43 -25.37 9.09
C TYR A 23 6.88 -25.97 7.80
N ARG A 24 6.03 -26.99 7.91
CA ARG A 24 5.19 -27.45 6.79
C ARG A 24 4.05 -26.47 6.55
N ASP A 25 3.39 -26.58 5.41
CA ASP A 25 2.27 -25.69 5.02
C ASP A 25 1.17 -25.63 6.10
N SER A 26 0.82 -26.77 6.72
CA SER A 26 -0.19 -26.85 7.78
C SER A 26 0.25 -26.31 9.14
N ASP A 27 1.56 -26.19 9.37
CA ASP A 27 2.14 -26.01 10.69
C ASP A 27 2.72 -24.60 10.89
N CYS A 28 2.59 -23.73 9.87
CA CYS A 28 3.10 -22.37 9.93
C CYS A 28 2.44 -21.61 11.09
N PRO A 29 3.24 -21.00 12.01
CA PRO A 29 2.69 -20.36 13.19
C PRO A 29 1.80 -19.17 12.83
N ARG A 30 0.74 -18.95 13.61
CA ARG A 30 -0.03 -17.71 13.51
C ARG A 30 0.84 -16.52 13.89
N MET A 31 0.84 -15.50 13.04
CA MET A 31 1.58 -14.25 13.22
C MET A 31 0.63 -13.06 13.23
N LYS A 32 0.98 -12.02 13.97
CA LYS A 32 0.26 -10.74 13.90
C LYS A 32 0.52 -10.10 12.54
N CYS A 33 -0.51 -9.51 11.94
CA CYS A 33 -0.42 -8.88 10.61
C CYS A 33 -1.03 -7.46 10.63
N GLY A 34 -0.84 -6.72 9.54
CA GLY A 34 -1.37 -5.35 9.38
C GLY A 34 -0.42 -4.22 9.80
N LYS A 35 -0.88 -2.98 9.59
CA LYS A 35 -0.06 -1.76 9.65
C LYS A 35 0.58 -1.50 11.03
N SER A 36 -0.12 -1.83 12.11
CA SER A 36 0.35 -1.61 13.47
C SER A 36 1.16 -2.79 14.05
N SER A 37 1.39 -3.84 13.25
CA SER A 37 2.21 -4.97 13.68
C SER A 37 3.70 -4.65 13.50
N PRO A 38 4.59 -5.17 14.37
CA PRO A 38 6.02 -5.03 14.18
C PRO A 38 6.47 -5.65 12.84
N PRO A 39 7.61 -5.21 12.26
CA PRO A 39 8.09 -5.72 10.98
C PRO A 39 8.40 -7.23 10.99
N LEU A 40 8.74 -7.78 12.14
CA LEU A 40 9.02 -9.21 12.37
C LEU A 40 7.94 -9.85 13.27
N PRO A 41 7.70 -11.17 13.18
CA PRO A 41 8.30 -12.14 12.25
C PRO A 41 7.85 -11.98 10.79
N ILE A 42 8.59 -12.58 9.85
CA ILE A 42 8.24 -12.69 8.43
C ILE A 42 8.25 -14.16 8.02
N ALA A 43 7.21 -14.61 7.30
CA ALA A 43 7.20 -15.93 6.67
C ALA A 43 7.54 -15.83 5.18
N VAL A 44 8.29 -16.82 4.67
CA VAL A 44 8.63 -16.98 3.27
C VAL A 44 8.27 -18.39 2.84
N GLN A 45 7.39 -18.51 1.86
CA GLN A 45 7.02 -19.80 1.28
C GLN A 45 8.16 -20.29 0.38
N CYS A 46 8.54 -21.54 0.57
CA CYS A 46 9.66 -22.18 -0.13
C CYS A 46 9.17 -23.46 -0.82
N ILE A 47 9.76 -23.79 -1.97
CA ILE A 47 9.38 -24.99 -2.75
C ILE A 47 9.99 -26.29 -2.22
N SER A 48 10.91 -26.20 -1.25
CA SER A 48 11.59 -27.34 -0.64
C SER A 48 12.12 -27.00 0.74
N GLN A 49 12.52 -28.03 1.50
CA GLN A 49 13.19 -27.85 2.79
C GLN A 49 14.58 -27.21 2.63
N GLN A 50 15.32 -27.54 1.57
CA GLN A 50 16.63 -26.96 1.28
C GLN A 50 16.52 -25.45 1.03
N GLU A 51 15.51 -25.03 0.26
CA GLU A 51 15.24 -23.62 0.02
C GLU A 51 14.86 -22.89 1.33
N ALA A 52 14.00 -23.50 2.16
CA ALA A 52 13.66 -22.93 3.47
C ALA A 52 14.88 -22.78 4.38
N GLN A 53 15.80 -23.76 4.37
CA GLN A 53 17.07 -23.66 5.09
C GLN A 53 17.95 -22.54 4.55
N LEU A 54 18.04 -22.37 3.22
CA LEU A 54 18.78 -21.28 2.60
C LEU A 54 18.23 -19.92 3.04
N VAL A 55 16.90 -19.76 3.06
CA VAL A 55 16.24 -18.54 3.54
C VAL A 55 16.60 -18.25 5.00
N CYS A 56 16.46 -19.23 5.89
CA CYS A 56 16.81 -19.06 7.31
C CYS A 56 18.29 -18.74 7.50
N ARG A 57 19.21 -19.44 6.82
CA ARG A 57 20.66 -19.22 6.94
C ARG A 57 21.08 -17.83 6.45
N THR A 58 20.36 -17.27 5.48
CA THR A 58 20.68 -15.95 4.91
C THR A 58 20.08 -14.83 5.73
N LEU A 59 18.78 -14.91 6.06
CA LEU A 59 18.06 -13.80 6.71
C LEU A 59 18.25 -13.75 8.22
N GLN A 60 18.27 -14.90 8.91
CA GLN A 60 18.25 -14.93 10.37
C GLN A 60 19.50 -14.30 11.00
N PRO A 61 20.74 -14.50 10.50
CA PRO A 61 21.91 -13.84 11.05
C PRO A 61 21.85 -12.31 10.95
N ILE A 62 21.37 -11.77 9.81
CA ILE A 62 21.19 -10.33 9.63
C ILE A 62 20.18 -9.80 10.64
N ILE A 63 19.05 -10.50 10.80
CA ILE A 63 18.00 -10.13 11.76
C ILE A 63 18.50 -10.19 13.21
N ASN A 64 19.28 -11.20 13.56
CA ASN A 64 19.81 -11.38 14.92
C ASN A 64 20.85 -10.30 15.30
N ALA A 65 21.50 -9.67 14.32
CA ALA A 65 22.46 -8.59 14.55
C ALA A 65 21.78 -7.23 14.81
N LEU A 66 20.46 -7.14 14.64
CA LEU A 66 19.70 -5.91 14.80
C LEU A 66 19.18 -5.72 16.23
N PRO A 67 18.93 -4.46 16.65
CA PRO A 67 18.39 -4.19 17.97
C PRO A 67 16.95 -4.70 18.13
N ALA A 68 16.50 -4.89 19.37
CA ALA A 68 15.16 -5.44 19.66
C ALA A 68 14.01 -4.48 19.27
N ASP A 69 14.24 -3.17 19.31
CA ASP A 69 13.29 -2.09 18.98
C ASP A 69 13.34 -1.68 17.50
N LEU A 70 13.57 -2.66 16.63
CA LEU A 70 13.79 -2.46 15.20
C LEU A 70 12.63 -1.76 14.47
N THR A 71 12.95 -0.69 13.76
CA THR A 71 12.04 -0.04 12.80
C THR A 71 12.06 -0.73 11.42
N SER A 72 11.00 -0.57 10.63
CA SER A 72 10.96 -1.08 9.24
C SER A 72 12.11 -0.52 8.38
N CYS A 73 12.48 0.75 8.53
CA CYS A 73 13.58 1.37 7.78
C CYS A 73 14.95 0.76 8.12
N GLN A 74 15.23 0.51 9.41
CA GLN A 74 16.47 -0.14 9.83
C GLN A 74 16.54 -1.58 9.30
N LEU A 75 15.42 -2.33 9.36
CA LEU A 75 15.36 -3.69 8.82
C LEU A 75 15.62 -3.69 7.30
N LEU A 76 14.94 -2.81 6.55
CA LEU A 76 15.17 -2.67 5.12
C LEU A 76 16.61 -2.32 4.79
N THR A 77 17.20 -1.37 5.53
CA THR A 77 18.59 -0.94 5.29
C THR A 77 19.56 -2.10 5.47
N ALA A 78 19.40 -2.88 6.55
CA ALA A 78 20.23 -4.03 6.83
C ALA A 78 20.06 -5.15 5.78
N LEU A 79 18.82 -5.45 5.39
CA LEU A 79 18.55 -6.48 4.38
C LEU A 79 19.02 -6.06 2.98
N ARG A 80 18.84 -4.77 2.61
CA ARG A 80 19.25 -4.23 1.31
C ARG A 80 20.76 -4.29 1.12
N GLY A 81 21.52 -4.08 2.19
CA GLY A 81 22.98 -4.09 2.17
C GLY A 81 23.59 -5.47 1.88
N SER A 82 22.80 -6.54 1.89
CA SER A 82 23.26 -7.90 1.59
C SER A 82 22.89 -8.31 0.15
N PRO A 83 23.86 -8.50 -0.75
CA PRO A 83 23.62 -9.00 -2.10
C PRO A 83 22.91 -10.36 -2.10
N ASP A 84 23.27 -11.23 -1.15
CA ASP A 84 22.70 -12.57 -1.00
C ASP A 84 21.19 -12.53 -0.77
N VAL A 85 20.68 -11.50 -0.08
CA VAL A 85 19.24 -11.32 0.15
C VAL A 85 18.52 -10.96 -1.15
N ARG A 86 19.14 -10.16 -2.02
CA ARG A 86 18.52 -9.69 -3.27
C ARG A 86 18.39 -10.81 -4.30
N SER A 87 19.37 -11.70 -4.35
CA SER A 87 19.38 -12.87 -5.23
C SER A 87 18.95 -14.17 -4.52
N LEU A 88 18.39 -14.07 -3.31
CA LEU A 88 18.16 -15.23 -2.43
C LEU A 88 17.28 -16.28 -3.09
N LEU A 89 16.19 -15.84 -3.71
CA LEU A 89 15.20 -16.68 -4.34
C LEU A 89 14.92 -16.18 -5.77
N HIS A 90 14.88 -17.11 -6.71
CA HIS A 90 14.43 -16.86 -8.07
C HIS A 90 13.09 -17.57 -8.31
N ASP A 91 12.18 -16.91 -9.00
CA ASP A 91 10.94 -17.51 -9.50
C ASP A 91 10.63 -16.94 -10.88
N ASN A 92 10.30 -17.82 -11.82
CA ASN A 92 9.84 -17.37 -13.14
C ASN A 92 8.40 -16.84 -13.06
N GLU A 93 7.62 -17.29 -12.09
CA GLU A 93 6.24 -16.82 -11.88
C GLU A 93 6.19 -15.54 -11.04
N GLY A 94 7.31 -15.14 -10.44
CA GLY A 94 7.40 -14.01 -9.52
C GLY A 94 6.97 -14.37 -8.09
N PHE A 95 6.63 -13.35 -7.31
CA PHE A 95 6.31 -13.49 -5.89
C PHE A 95 5.06 -12.69 -5.53
N HIS A 96 4.39 -13.12 -4.46
CA HIS A 96 3.24 -12.42 -3.92
C HIS A 96 3.49 -12.03 -2.46
N ALA A 97 3.57 -10.73 -2.19
CA ALA A 97 3.63 -10.21 -0.84
C ALA A 97 2.23 -10.14 -0.22
N VAL A 98 2.07 -10.64 1.00
CA VAL A 98 0.83 -10.62 1.78
C VAL A 98 1.09 -9.94 3.13
N VAL A 99 0.55 -8.74 3.31
CA VAL A 99 0.71 -7.95 4.54
C VAL A 99 -0.40 -8.22 5.54
N VAL A 100 -1.63 -8.43 5.05
CA VAL A 100 -2.81 -8.78 5.85
C VAL A 100 -3.31 -10.12 5.34
N GLY A 101 -2.99 -11.18 6.08
CA GLY A 101 -3.35 -12.55 5.80
C GLY A 101 -2.84 -13.50 6.88
N ALA A 102 -3.02 -14.81 6.70
CA ALA A 102 -2.56 -15.85 7.61
C ALA A 102 -1.95 -17.07 6.85
N PRO A 103 -0.61 -17.22 6.81
CA PRO A 103 0.39 -16.31 7.37
C PRO A 103 0.54 -15.03 6.52
N PRO A 104 0.87 -13.86 7.11
CA PRO A 104 1.48 -12.77 6.35
C PRO A 104 2.90 -13.16 5.93
N GLY A 105 3.37 -12.68 4.77
CA GLY A 105 4.69 -13.03 4.28
C GLY A 105 4.86 -12.92 2.76
N VAL A 106 5.89 -13.59 2.25
CA VAL A 106 6.15 -13.75 0.82
C VAL A 106 5.68 -15.14 0.38
N HIS A 107 4.78 -15.19 -0.60
CA HIS A 107 4.16 -16.40 -1.12
C HIS A 107 4.66 -16.66 -2.54
N ARG A 108 4.82 -17.95 -2.90
CA ARG A 108 5.25 -18.41 -4.22
C ARG A 108 4.10 -18.58 -5.20
N THR A 109 2.90 -18.88 -4.69
CA THR A 109 1.76 -19.24 -5.53
C THR A 109 0.53 -18.42 -5.21
N LYS A 110 -0.24 -18.11 -6.26
CA LYS A 110 -1.56 -17.48 -6.13
C LYS A 110 -2.51 -18.30 -5.24
N LYS A 111 -2.44 -19.63 -5.30
CA LYS A 111 -3.23 -20.52 -4.42
C LYS A 111 -2.90 -20.31 -2.94
N SER A 112 -1.63 -20.09 -2.61
CA SER A 112 -1.19 -19.78 -1.25
C SER A 112 -1.73 -18.43 -0.79
N VAL A 113 -1.70 -17.42 -1.66
CA VAL A 113 -2.27 -16.09 -1.40
C VAL A 113 -3.76 -16.17 -1.08
N ILE A 114 -4.56 -16.81 -1.94
CA ILE A 114 -6.02 -16.95 -1.73
C ILE A 114 -6.32 -17.59 -0.36
N ARG A 115 -5.53 -18.60 0.03
CA ARG A 115 -5.68 -19.25 1.33
C ARG A 115 -5.32 -18.32 2.48
N ALA A 116 -4.25 -17.53 2.32
CA ALA A 116 -3.80 -16.59 3.34
C ALA A 116 -4.76 -15.39 3.51
N GLU A 117 -5.38 -14.93 2.42
CA GLU A 117 -6.43 -13.91 2.45
C GLU A 117 -7.66 -14.38 3.23
N GLY A 118 -8.01 -15.67 3.13
CA GLY A 118 -9.01 -16.33 3.97
C GLY A 118 -10.29 -15.53 4.12
N THR A 119 -10.62 -15.13 5.36
CA THR A 119 -11.82 -14.34 5.71
C THR A 119 -11.50 -12.87 6.05
N PHE A 120 -10.28 -12.40 5.78
CA PHE A 120 -9.90 -11.02 6.06
C PHE A 120 -10.72 -10.07 5.16
N ARG A 121 -11.34 -9.04 5.75
CA ARG A 121 -12.21 -8.09 5.01
C ARG A 121 -11.43 -7.18 4.06
N CYS A 122 -10.18 -6.89 4.39
CA CYS A 122 -9.31 -5.98 3.64
C CYS A 122 -7.93 -6.61 3.51
N PRO A 123 -7.78 -7.68 2.71
CA PRO A 123 -6.47 -8.24 2.43
C PRO A 123 -5.61 -7.19 1.74
N LYS A 124 -4.32 -7.19 2.07
CA LYS A 124 -3.35 -6.27 1.46
C LYS A 124 -2.25 -7.11 0.85
N THR A 125 -2.30 -7.25 -0.46
CA THR A 125 -1.42 -8.10 -1.24
C THR A 125 -0.82 -7.35 -2.42
N ARG A 126 0.35 -7.78 -2.89
CA ARG A 126 1.02 -7.22 -4.07
C ARG A 126 1.79 -8.31 -4.80
N TYR A 127 1.64 -8.36 -6.12
CA TYR A 127 2.50 -9.16 -6.98
C TYR A 127 3.79 -8.40 -7.32
N THR A 128 4.92 -9.09 -7.38
CA THR A 128 6.22 -8.51 -7.67
C THR A 128 7.08 -9.49 -8.48
N ALA A 129 7.94 -8.96 -9.36
CA ALA A 129 8.81 -9.81 -10.18
C ALA A 129 10.03 -10.36 -9.41
N SER A 130 10.40 -9.75 -8.29
CA SER A 130 11.58 -10.14 -7.50
C SER A 130 11.24 -10.46 -6.05
N PHE A 131 12.03 -11.36 -5.45
CA PHE A 131 11.92 -11.68 -4.02
C PHE A 131 12.17 -10.46 -3.14
N TRP A 132 13.18 -9.66 -3.48
CA TRP A 132 13.53 -8.45 -2.74
C TRP A 132 12.37 -7.46 -2.65
N GLU A 133 11.68 -7.20 -3.76
CA GLU A 133 10.54 -6.29 -3.78
C GLU A 133 9.39 -6.81 -2.93
N ALA A 134 9.07 -8.12 -3.01
CA ALA A 134 8.06 -8.74 -2.15
C ALA A 134 8.41 -8.60 -0.67
N LEU A 135 9.66 -8.92 -0.31
CA LEU A 135 10.15 -8.84 1.07
C LEU A 135 10.08 -7.41 1.59
N ALA A 136 10.52 -6.44 0.79
CA ALA A 136 10.47 -5.03 1.16
C ALA A 136 9.03 -4.56 1.42
N PHE A 137 8.08 -4.94 0.56
CA PHE A 137 6.66 -4.62 0.71
C PHE A 137 6.07 -5.20 2.00
N VAL A 138 6.45 -6.43 2.38
CA VAL A 138 6.04 -7.03 3.65
C VAL A 138 6.62 -6.27 4.85
N VAL A 139 7.90 -5.91 4.80
CA VAL A 139 8.59 -5.18 5.88
C VAL A 139 7.97 -3.81 6.15
N VAL A 140 7.60 -3.07 5.09
CA VAL A 140 6.95 -1.74 5.21
C VAL A 140 5.43 -1.82 5.36
N LYS A 141 4.88 -3.02 5.58
CA LYS A 141 3.43 -3.26 5.74
C LYS A 141 2.62 -2.68 4.57
N GLY A 142 3.21 -2.78 3.38
CA GLY A 142 2.67 -2.32 2.10
C GLY A 142 2.42 -0.82 2.03
N ILE A 143 3.07 -0.01 2.86
CA ILE A 143 3.02 1.46 2.77
C ILE A 143 3.90 1.86 1.58
N GLU A 144 3.29 2.35 0.49
CA GLU A 144 4.00 2.59 -0.77
C GLU A 144 5.06 3.70 -0.67
N ILE A 145 4.81 4.75 0.13
CA ILE A 145 5.77 5.83 0.32
C ILE A 145 7.06 5.38 1.03
N ASP A 146 6.99 4.26 1.76
CA ASP A 146 8.12 3.69 2.51
C ASP A 146 8.90 2.64 1.67
N MET A 147 8.41 2.29 0.48
CA MET A 147 9.11 1.33 -0.39
C MET A 147 10.43 1.91 -0.88
N PRO A 148 11.54 1.14 -0.85
CA PRO A 148 12.78 1.58 -1.45
C PRO A 148 12.64 1.70 -2.97
N PRO A 149 13.42 2.57 -3.62
CA PRO A 149 13.45 2.64 -5.08
C PRO A 149 13.83 1.27 -5.66
N LEU A 150 13.00 0.78 -6.60
CA LEU A 150 13.11 -0.56 -7.18
C LEU A 150 14.25 -0.70 -8.18
N SER A 151 14.62 0.41 -8.81
CA SER A 151 15.79 0.49 -9.66
C SER A 151 16.97 0.94 -8.81
N GLU A 152 18.06 0.18 -8.83
CA GLU A 152 19.34 0.82 -8.57
C GLU A 152 19.61 1.77 -9.73
N PRO A 153 20.12 2.98 -9.47
CA PRO A 153 20.65 3.79 -10.55
C PRO A 153 21.70 2.92 -11.22
N THR A 154 21.40 2.42 -12.42
CA THR A 154 22.44 1.94 -13.32
C THR A 154 23.43 3.07 -13.38
N GLU A 155 24.59 2.92 -12.75
CA GLU A 155 25.68 3.87 -12.88
C GLU A 155 26.02 3.90 -14.36
N THR A 156 25.40 4.82 -15.09
CA THR A 156 25.79 5.15 -16.45
C THR A 156 27.13 5.84 -16.32
N HIS A 157 28.18 5.04 -16.29
CA HIS A 157 29.53 5.50 -16.56
C HIS A 157 29.58 5.84 -18.06
N ASN A 158 29.09 7.03 -18.41
CA ASN A 158 29.41 7.67 -19.68
C ASN A 158 29.19 9.17 -19.57
N GLY A 159 30.28 9.91 -19.70
CA GLY A 159 30.26 11.37 -19.73
C GLY A 159 29.67 11.91 -21.03
N GLY A 160 29.13 13.14 -20.92
CA GLY A 160 28.88 14.02 -22.05
C GLY A 160 27.41 14.21 -22.38
N GLY A 161 26.92 15.44 -22.20
CA GLY A 161 25.75 15.94 -22.94
C GLY A 161 24.69 16.61 -22.09
N VAL A 162 24.87 17.91 -21.85
CA VAL A 162 23.82 18.83 -21.41
C VAL A 162 22.94 19.13 -22.62
N ALA A 163 21.66 18.72 -22.64
CA ALA A 163 20.56 19.40 -23.36
C ALA A 163 19.24 18.60 -23.28
N ALA A 164 18.13 19.35 -23.28
CA ALA A 164 16.75 18.94 -23.57
C ALA A 164 15.89 18.40 -22.40
N ILE A 165 15.47 19.32 -21.52
CA ILE A 165 14.16 19.25 -20.86
C ILE A 165 13.29 20.33 -21.50
N ALA A 166 12.69 20.03 -22.65
CA ALA A 166 11.65 20.86 -23.26
C ALA A 166 10.96 20.13 -24.42
N ASP A 167 10.34 18.97 -24.18
CA ASP A 167 9.15 18.58 -24.95
C ASP A 167 8.52 17.32 -24.36
N GLY A 168 7.24 17.35 -24.00
CA GLY A 168 6.61 16.15 -23.44
C GLY A 168 5.25 16.31 -22.80
N VAL A 169 4.48 17.35 -23.09
CA VAL A 169 3.02 17.31 -22.85
C VAL A 169 2.38 16.79 -24.14
N ARG A 170 2.41 15.48 -24.35
CA ARG A 170 1.57 14.83 -25.35
C ARG A 170 0.16 14.70 -24.77
N THR A 171 -0.76 15.50 -25.29
CA THR A 171 -2.20 15.27 -25.18
C THR A 171 -2.49 13.85 -25.63
N LEU A 172 -2.96 13.00 -24.72
CA LEU A 172 -3.41 11.64 -25.04
C LEU A 172 -4.69 11.75 -25.87
N GLN A 173 -4.57 11.67 -27.19
CA GLN A 173 -5.71 11.34 -28.05
C GLN A 173 -5.96 9.84 -27.93
N VAL A 174 -7.10 9.50 -27.33
CA VAL A 174 -7.60 8.12 -27.27
C VAL A 174 -8.33 7.86 -28.58
N ASP A 175 -7.73 7.08 -29.47
CA ASP A 175 -8.44 6.52 -30.61
C ASP A 175 -9.48 5.50 -30.09
N ALA A 176 -10.75 5.83 -30.27
CA ALA A 176 -11.84 4.93 -29.93
C ALA A 176 -11.95 3.86 -31.02
N ASP A 177 -11.41 2.66 -30.74
CA ASP A 177 -11.72 1.46 -31.53
C ASP A 177 -13.17 1.03 -31.23
N PRO A 178 -14.10 1.11 -32.20
CA PRO A 178 -15.51 0.79 -32.00
C PRO A 178 -15.80 -0.70 -31.78
N ARG A 179 -14.77 -1.58 -31.74
CA ARG A 179 -14.93 -3.03 -31.53
C ARG A 179 -14.41 -3.53 -30.17
N SER A 180 -13.90 -2.66 -29.30
CA SER A 180 -13.48 -3.06 -27.96
C SER A 180 -14.63 -2.91 -26.95
N PRO A 181 -15.08 -3.98 -26.26
CA PRO A 181 -16.05 -3.88 -25.18
C PRO A 181 -15.46 -3.29 -23.89
N ALA A 182 -14.19 -2.89 -23.89
CA ALA A 182 -13.54 -2.25 -22.75
C ALA A 182 -13.91 -0.76 -22.72
N GLY A 183 -15.06 -0.46 -22.11
CA GLY A 183 -15.37 0.91 -21.70
C GLY A 183 -14.27 1.49 -20.79
N PRO A 184 -14.21 2.82 -20.63
CA PRO A 184 -13.19 3.45 -19.80
C PRO A 184 -13.19 2.84 -18.39
N ILE A 185 -12.02 2.42 -17.92
CA ILE A 185 -11.82 1.94 -16.55
C ILE A 185 -11.78 3.18 -15.65
N ILE A 186 -12.84 3.39 -14.88
CA ILE A 186 -12.92 4.48 -13.90
C ILE A 186 -12.41 3.94 -12.55
N TYR A 187 -11.36 4.58 -12.03
CA TYR A 187 -10.87 4.33 -10.68
C TYR A 187 -11.46 5.34 -9.71
N THR A 188 -11.97 4.87 -8.58
CA THR A 188 -12.33 5.72 -7.45
C THR A 188 -11.16 5.76 -6.48
N HIS A 189 -10.64 6.96 -6.24
CA HIS A 189 -9.62 7.16 -5.22
C HIS A 189 -10.29 7.31 -3.86
N ILE A 190 -9.82 6.57 -2.86
CA ILE A 190 -10.18 6.77 -1.46
C ILE A 190 -9.12 7.67 -0.84
N ARG A 191 -9.56 8.77 -0.24
CA ARG A 191 -8.70 9.79 0.37
C ARG A 191 -8.94 9.85 1.87
N SER A 192 -7.88 10.23 2.57
CA SER A 192 -7.95 10.84 3.91
C SER A 192 -7.54 12.30 3.80
N LEU A 193 -7.61 13.04 4.91
CA LEU A 193 -6.99 14.35 4.99
C LEU A 193 -5.50 14.33 4.61
N ARG A 194 -4.79 13.21 4.78
CA ARG A 194 -3.34 13.08 4.44
C ARG A 194 -3.06 12.72 2.98
N GLY A 195 -4.10 12.66 2.13
CA GLY A 195 -3.98 12.31 0.72
C GLY A 195 -4.58 10.95 0.38
N LEU A 196 -4.14 10.38 -0.74
CA LEU A 196 -4.69 9.16 -1.33
C LEU A 196 -4.27 7.92 -0.50
N ILE A 197 -5.26 7.16 -0.04
CA ILE A 197 -5.06 5.91 0.70
C ILE A 197 -5.03 4.70 -0.24
N SER A 198 -5.95 4.67 -1.21
CA SER A 198 -6.05 3.57 -2.18
C SER A 198 -6.78 4.01 -3.44
N SER A 199 -6.49 3.36 -4.57
CA SER A 199 -7.25 3.47 -5.80
C SER A 199 -7.98 2.16 -6.03
N GLN A 200 -9.31 2.20 -6.13
CA GLN A 200 -10.12 1.00 -6.32
C GLN A 200 -10.85 1.08 -7.64
N TYR A 201 -10.76 0.02 -8.44
CA TYR A 201 -11.68 -0.18 -9.55
C TYR A 201 -12.99 -0.67 -8.96
N ILE A 202 -14.00 0.19 -8.97
CA ILE A 202 -15.34 -0.16 -8.50
C ILE A 202 -16.21 -0.25 -9.75
N PRO A 203 -16.53 -1.48 -10.23
CA PRO A 203 -17.29 -1.65 -11.47
C PRO A 203 -18.64 -0.95 -11.45
N HIS A 204 -19.22 -0.79 -10.25
CA HIS A 204 -20.42 0.00 -9.99
C HIS A 204 -20.13 0.88 -8.78
N ALA A 205 -20.00 2.19 -8.98
CA ALA A 205 -19.78 3.15 -7.89
C ALA A 205 -20.67 2.77 -6.71
N ASN A 206 -20.06 2.50 -5.56
CA ASN A 206 -20.78 2.08 -4.35
C ASN A 206 -21.61 3.30 -3.89
N SER A 207 -22.79 3.44 -4.49
CA SER A 207 -23.62 4.65 -4.44
C SER A 207 -24.00 5.00 -3.02
N ASP A 208 -24.06 3.98 -2.15
CA ASP A 208 -24.38 4.11 -0.75
C ASP A 208 -23.32 4.93 0.02
N LEU A 209 -22.02 4.68 -0.18
CA LEU A 209 -20.98 5.44 0.53
C LEU A 209 -20.91 6.90 0.05
N SER A 210 -21.00 7.12 -1.27
CA SER A 210 -21.04 8.47 -1.85
C SER A 210 -22.25 9.25 -1.31
N SER A 211 -23.43 8.62 -1.28
CA SER A 211 -24.66 9.23 -0.76
C SER A 211 -24.57 9.52 0.74
N GLN A 212 -23.94 8.63 1.52
CA GLN A 212 -23.71 8.85 2.95
C GLN A 212 -22.76 10.03 3.19
N VAL A 213 -21.68 10.13 2.42
CA VAL A 213 -20.73 11.27 2.49
C VAL A 213 -21.44 12.57 2.10
N GLU A 214 -22.20 12.58 1.01
CA GLU A 214 -22.96 13.75 0.57
C GLU A 214 -23.97 14.20 1.63
N SER A 215 -24.75 13.26 2.18
CA SER A 215 -25.74 13.52 3.23
C SER A 215 -25.06 14.08 4.48
N ARG A 216 -23.94 13.47 4.90
CA ARG A 216 -23.21 13.89 6.09
C ARG A 216 -22.60 15.28 5.94
N ALA A 217 -22.07 15.60 4.75
CA ALA A 217 -21.40 16.86 4.46
C ALA A 217 -22.35 18.03 4.13
N GLN A 218 -23.67 17.80 4.03
CA GLN A 218 -24.67 18.85 3.75
C GLN A 218 -24.53 20.13 4.58
N PRO A 219 -24.16 20.12 5.88
CA PRO A 219 -23.99 21.34 6.65
C PRO A 219 -22.89 22.29 6.14
N LEU A 220 -21.99 21.82 5.26
CA LEU A 220 -20.96 22.63 4.59
C LEU A 220 -21.44 23.22 3.25
N GLY A 221 -22.64 22.85 2.81
CA GLY A 221 -23.22 23.22 1.52
C GLY A 221 -23.14 22.09 0.47
N GLY A 222 -24.13 22.07 -0.43
CA GLY A 222 -24.30 20.99 -1.42
C GLY A 222 -23.10 20.79 -2.36
N ILE A 223 -22.43 21.86 -2.79
CA ILE A 223 -21.26 21.75 -3.69
C ILE A 223 -20.08 21.11 -2.94
N VAL A 224 -19.88 21.45 -1.67
CA VAL A 224 -18.81 20.88 -0.85
C VAL A 224 -19.10 19.41 -0.57
N ALA A 225 -20.35 19.07 -0.30
CA ALA A 225 -20.77 17.69 -0.10
C ALA A 225 -20.48 16.80 -1.32
N GLN A 226 -20.86 17.26 -2.52
CA GLN A 226 -20.56 16.57 -3.78
C GLN A 226 -19.05 16.47 -4.03
N TYR A 227 -18.31 17.55 -3.76
CA TYR A 227 -16.86 17.55 -3.90
C TYR A 227 -16.21 16.46 -3.04
N LEU A 228 -16.54 16.40 -1.75
CA LEU A 228 -15.95 15.45 -0.81
C LEU A 228 -16.28 14.01 -1.20
N ALA A 229 -17.51 13.75 -1.65
CA ALA A 229 -17.93 12.43 -2.12
C ALA A 229 -17.21 12.01 -3.41
N ALA A 230 -17.16 12.91 -4.41
CA ALA A 230 -16.49 12.66 -5.68
C ALA A 230 -14.98 12.44 -5.54
N HIS A 231 -14.35 13.07 -4.55
CA HIS A 231 -12.92 12.90 -4.26
C HIS A 231 -12.64 11.73 -3.29
N GLY A 232 -13.68 11.01 -2.88
CA GLY A 232 -13.59 9.78 -2.08
C GLY A 232 -13.09 9.99 -0.65
N TYR A 233 -13.44 11.12 -0.04
CA TYR A 233 -13.22 11.32 1.40
C TYR A 233 -14.09 10.35 2.21
N GLY A 234 -13.52 9.78 3.28
CA GLY A 234 -14.24 8.92 4.21
C GLY A 234 -15.16 9.70 5.15
N LEU A 235 -16.16 9.03 5.72
CA LEU A 235 -17.07 9.62 6.71
C LEU A 235 -16.33 10.22 7.93
N SER A 236 -15.27 9.56 8.38
CA SER A 236 -14.43 10.07 9.48
C SER A 236 -13.72 11.38 9.13
N ASP A 237 -13.26 11.53 7.88
CA ASP A 237 -12.62 12.76 7.43
C ASP A 237 -13.66 13.90 7.34
N VAL A 238 -14.86 13.60 6.83
CA VAL A 238 -15.98 14.55 6.79
C VAL A 238 -16.36 15.02 8.20
N ASP A 239 -16.39 14.12 9.18
CA ASP A 239 -16.64 14.47 10.58
C ASP A 239 -15.58 15.40 11.16
N ILE A 240 -14.30 15.18 10.82
CA ILE A 240 -13.21 16.08 11.21
C ILE A 240 -13.41 17.45 10.57
N ILE A 241 -13.70 17.51 9.26
CA ILE A 241 -13.93 18.77 8.55
C ILE A 241 -15.09 19.56 9.17
N LEU A 242 -16.22 18.89 9.45
CA LEU A 242 -17.37 19.49 10.13
C LEU A 242 -17.01 20.02 11.51
N ASN A 243 -16.23 19.26 12.28
CA ASN A 243 -15.79 19.68 13.62
C ASN A 243 -14.88 20.91 13.55
N CYS A 244 -13.89 20.92 12.65
CA CYS A 244 -13.03 22.08 12.40
C CYS A 244 -13.86 23.31 12.01
N TYR A 245 -14.84 23.14 11.13
CA TYR A 245 -15.70 24.22 10.66
C TYR A 245 -16.57 24.82 11.79
N ARG A 246 -17.17 23.96 12.63
CA ARG A 246 -17.97 24.41 13.78
C ARG A 246 -17.13 25.17 14.80
N LYS A 247 -15.93 24.68 15.09
CA LYS A 247 -15.00 25.31 16.05
C LYS A 247 -14.47 26.65 15.55
N SER A 248 -14.26 26.80 14.25
CA SER A 248 -13.74 28.04 13.69
C SER A 248 -14.83 29.10 13.54
N SER A 249 -16.08 28.69 13.32
CA SER A 249 -17.24 29.58 13.21
C SER A 249 -17.58 30.34 14.50
N SER A 250 -17.04 29.94 15.65
CA SER A 250 -17.23 30.65 16.93
C SER A 250 -16.16 31.71 17.24
N VAL A 251 -15.18 31.93 16.35
CA VAL A 251 -14.01 32.79 16.61
C VAL A 251 -13.85 33.83 15.50
N GLU A 252 -14.58 34.94 15.60
CA GLU A 252 -14.34 36.14 14.78
C GLU A 252 -13.14 36.93 15.35
N PRO A 253 -12.30 37.58 14.52
CA PRO A 253 -12.42 37.84 13.07
C PRO A 253 -11.65 36.86 12.15
N PHE A 254 -11.03 35.80 12.70
CA PHE A 254 -10.12 34.90 11.96
C PHE A 254 -10.72 33.50 11.68
N ALA A 255 -12.05 33.38 11.68
CA ALA A 255 -12.78 32.12 11.56
C ALA A 255 -12.39 31.29 10.32
N GLY A 256 -12.02 31.95 9.21
CA GLY A 256 -11.58 31.27 7.99
C GLY A 256 -10.17 30.69 8.09
N GLU A 257 -9.21 31.45 8.59
CA GLU A 257 -7.82 30.99 8.70
C GLU A 257 -7.68 29.86 9.72
N GLN A 258 -8.39 29.96 10.85
CA GLN A 258 -8.39 28.91 11.86
C GLN A 258 -8.94 27.58 11.32
N PHE A 259 -9.98 27.63 10.48
CA PHE A 259 -10.50 26.43 9.81
C PHE A 259 -9.41 25.72 9.00
N VAL A 260 -8.72 26.47 8.13
CA VAL A 260 -7.67 25.93 7.25
C VAL A 260 -6.49 25.41 8.07
N MET A 261 -6.07 26.14 9.10
CA MET A 261 -4.97 25.72 9.96
C MET A 261 -5.31 24.48 10.80
N HIS A 262 -6.56 24.34 11.24
CA HIS A 262 -7.01 23.11 11.91
C HIS A 262 -7.00 21.92 10.96
N LEU A 263 -7.49 22.08 9.72
CA LEU A 263 -7.42 21.02 8.72
C LEU A 263 -5.99 20.63 8.35
N ALA A 264 -5.08 21.60 8.27
CA ALA A 264 -3.68 21.36 7.99
C ALA A 264 -2.99 20.52 9.08
N ARG A 265 -3.36 20.72 10.37
CA ARG A 265 -2.87 19.88 11.48
C ARG A 265 -3.32 18.42 11.37
N GLU A 266 -4.51 18.20 10.80
CA GLU A 266 -5.04 16.86 10.55
C GLU A 266 -4.45 16.22 9.27
N GLY A 267 -3.72 17.01 8.48
CA GLY A 267 -2.93 16.57 7.34
C GLY A 267 -3.40 17.10 5.98
N LEU A 268 -4.50 17.87 5.94
CA LEU A 268 -5.03 18.40 4.69
C LEU A 268 -4.09 19.47 4.11
N PRO A 269 -3.72 19.42 2.81
CA PRO A 269 -2.96 20.49 2.19
C PRO A 269 -3.65 21.84 2.36
N VAL A 270 -2.88 22.87 2.77
CA VAL A 270 -3.39 24.23 3.00
C VAL A 270 -4.13 24.77 1.78
N ALA A 271 -3.65 24.47 0.56
CA ALA A 271 -4.31 24.86 -0.69
C ALA A 271 -5.71 24.23 -0.83
N GLU A 272 -5.86 22.95 -0.49
CA GLU A 272 -7.15 22.25 -0.54
C GLU A 272 -8.09 22.74 0.57
N GLY A 273 -7.56 22.99 1.78
CA GLY A 273 -8.32 23.64 2.86
C GLY A 273 -8.86 25.03 2.46
N ASN A 274 -8.02 25.86 1.82
CA ASN A 274 -8.42 27.16 1.29
C ASN A 274 -9.50 27.02 0.20
N PHE A 275 -9.38 26.01 -0.67
CA PHE A 275 -10.37 25.74 -1.70
C PHE A 275 -11.73 25.34 -1.11
N LEU A 276 -11.74 24.44 -0.11
CA LEU A 276 -12.96 24.09 0.63
C LEU A 276 -13.61 25.32 1.28
N LEU A 277 -12.83 26.16 1.95
CA LEU A 277 -13.34 27.39 2.57
C LEU A 277 -13.97 28.34 1.54
N ALA A 278 -13.34 28.50 0.37
CA ALA A 278 -13.86 29.31 -0.71
C ALA A 278 -15.20 28.78 -1.24
N MET A 279 -15.34 27.46 -1.39
CA MET A 279 -16.60 26.83 -1.80
C MET A 279 -17.70 27.02 -0.75
N ILE A 280 -17.39 26.86 0.53
CA ILE A 280 -18.34 27.08 1.62
C ILE A 280 -18.86 28.53 1.60
N ARG A 281 -17.96 29.50 1.45
CA ARG A 281 -18.31 30.93 1.44
C ARG A 281 -19.18 31.34 0.25
N ARG A 282 -19.02 30.70 -0.91
CA ARG A 282 -19.81 30.99 -2.12
C ARG A 282 -21.25 30.47 -2.07
N GLN A 283 -21.58 29.66 -1.06
CA GLN A 283 -22.91 29.05 -0.89
C GLN A 283 -23.74 29.72 0.22
N ARG A 284 -23.21 30.78 0.84
CA ARG A 284 -23.90 31.63 1.82
C ARG A 284 -24.21 32.98 1.19
#